data_AF-A0A968MRA3-F1
#
_entry.id   AF-A0A968MRA3-F1
#
_cell.length_a   1.000
_cell.length_b   1.000
_cell.length_c   1.000
_cell.angle_alpha   90.00
_cell.angle_beta   90.00
_cell.angle_gamma   90.00
#
_symmetry.space_group_name_H-M   'P 1'
#
loop_
_entity.id
_entity.type
_entity.pdbx_description
1 polymer ?
#
loop_
_entity_poly.entity_id
_entity_poly.type
_entity_poly.pdbx_seq_one_letter_code
_entity_poly.pdbx_strand_id
1 'polypeptide(L)'
;MYLNPSNSNIICKEGKISCQEKDKTHPLNLPIDIFFHSLGNDLEHRAIGVILSGTGTDGSRGIATIKEAGGTIIVQDPGSAQLMACLLRQLIPTWPIIYYHPAK
;
A
#
# COMPACT_ATOMS: atom_id res chain seq x y z
N MET A 1 0.73 9.48 13.03
CA MET A 1 0.32 8.10 12.70
C MET A 1 -1.19 8.09 12.59
N TYR A 2 -1.73 7.67 11.44
CA TYR A 2 -3.17 7.53 11.22
C TYR A 2 -3.52 6.05 11.12
N LEU A 3 -4.64 5.64 11.69
CA LEU A 3 -5.14 4.26 11.62
C LEU A 3 -6.44 4.24 10.85
N ASN A 4 -6.60 3.27 9.96
CA ASN A 4 -7.79 3.17 9.13
C ASN A 4 -9.04 2.96 10.00
N PRO A 5 -10.01 3.90 10.01
CA PRO A 5 -11.21 3.79 10.83
C PRO A 5 -12.16 2.71 10.30
N SER A 6 -13.03 2.19 11.18
CA SER A 6 -13.97 1.12 10.81
C SER A 6 -15.08 1.56 9.86
N ASN A 7 -15.40 2.86 9.80
CA ASN A 7 -16.54 3.40 9.04
C ASN A 7 -16.15 4.21 7.78
N SER A 8 -14.86 4.46 7.55
CA SER A 8 -14.35 5.27 6.43
C SER A 8 -13.04 4.68 5.89
N ASN A 9 -12.59 5.19 4.75
CA ASN A 9 -11.28 4.91 4.19
C ASN A 9 -10.39 6.14 4.35
N ILE A 10 -9.11 5.92 4.61
CA ILE A 10 -8.12 7.00 4.58
C ILE A 10 -7.67 7.23 3.13
N ILE A 11 -7.60 8.50 2.73
CA ILE A 11 -7.04 8.93 1.44
C ILE A 11 -6.04 10.07 1.63
N CYS A 12 -5.13 10.22 0.67
CA CYS A 12 -4.30 11.39 0.51
C CYS A 12 -4.87 12.29 -0.59
N LYS A 13 -5.00 13.59 -0.31
CA LYS A 13 -5.46 14.59 -1.26
C LYS A 13 -4.86 15.95 -0.91
N GLU A 14 -4.30 16.64 -1.90
CA GLU A 14 -3.67 17.96 -1.76
C GLU A 14 -2.57 17.97 -0.67
N GLY A 15 -1.80 16.89 -0.60
CA GLY A 15 -0.73 16.68 0.38
C GLY A 15 -1.21 16.42 1.81
N LYS A 16 -2.53 16.21 2.00
CA LYS A 16 -3.14 16.02 3.32
C LYS A 16 -3.84 14.68 3.41
N ILE A 17 -3.87 14.13 4.61
CA ILE A 17 -4.61 12.91 4.93
C ILE A 17 -6.03 13.28 5.31
N SER A 18 -7.02 12.64 4.69
CA SER A 18 -8.44 12.84 4.99
C SER A 18 -9.20 11.51 4.98
N CYS A 19 -10.40 11.52 5.57
CA CYS A 19 -11.29 10.37 5.57
C CYS A 19 -12.36 10.53 4.50
N GLN A 20 -12.59 9.44 3.75
CA GLN A 20 -13.66 9.32 2.78
C GLN A 20 -14.66 8.26 3.25
N GLU A 21 -15.96 8.54 3.16
CA GLU A 21 -16.97 7.52 3.45
C GLU A 21 -16.79 6.30 2.54
N LYS A 22 -17.01 5.11 3.11
CA LYS A 22 -16.97 3.87 2.33
C LYS A 22 -18.11 3.88 1.32
N ASP A 23 -17.80 3.47 0.10
CA ASP A 23 -18.84 3.25 -0.89
C ASP A 23 -19.70 2.05 -0.46
N LYS A 24 -20.95 2.34 -0.04
CA LYS A 24 -21.90 1.33 0.42
C LYS A 24 -22.49 0.52 -0.74
N THR A 25 -22.27 0.94 -1.98
CA THR A 25 -22.79 0.26 -3.18
C THR A 25 -21.89 -0.88 -3.64
N HIS A 26 -20.61 -0.85 -3.27
CA HIS A 26 -19.64 -1.91 -3.60
C HIS A 26 -19.36 -2.78 -2.36
N PRO A 27 -19.61 -4.11 -2.43
CA PRO A 27 -19.40 -5.00 -1.29
C PRO A 27 -17.92 -5.23 -0.97
N LEU A 28 -17.02 -4.99 -1.93
CA LEU A 28 -15.58 -5.14 -1.76
C LEU A 28 -14.95 -3.79 -1.44
N ASN A 29 -14.45 -3.64 -0.21
CA ASN A 29 -13.69 -2.48 0.22
C ASN A 29 -12.23 -2.88 0.47
N LEU A 30 -11.31 -2.30 -0.29
CA LEU A 30 -9.87 -2.58 -0.24
C LEU A 30 -9.13 -1.30 0.20
N PRO A 31 -9.17 -0.98 1.51
CA PRO A 31 -8.70 0.30 2.02
C PRO A 31 -7.21 0.56 1.78
N ILE A 32 -6.36 -0.47 1.73
CA ILE A 32 -4.93 -0.28 1.50
C ILE A 32 -4.68 0.11 0.04
N ASP A 33 -5.33 -0.57 -0.92
CA ASP A 33 -5.31 -0.19 -2.34
C ASP A 33 -5.82 1.24 -2.51
N ILE A 34 -6.98 1.57 -1.94
CA ILE A 34 -7.58 2.91 -2.02
C ILE A 34 -6.59 3.97 -1.51
N PHE A 35 -5.99 3.73 -0.35
CA PHE A 35 -5.02 4.65 0.24
C PHE A 35 -3.79 4.80 -0.66
N PHE A 36 -3.16 3.71 -1.09
CA PHE A 36 -1.97 3.75 -1.94
C PHE A 36 -2.22 4.37 -3.31
N HIS A 37 -3.38 4.15 -3.92
CA HIS A 37 -3.77 4.85 -5.15
C HIS A 37 -3.83 6.36 -4.93
N SER A 38 -4.52 6.80 -3.88
CA SER A 38 -4.60 8.24 -3.56
C SER A 38 -3.23 8.84 -3.25
N LEU A 39 -2.38 8.11 -2.54
CA LEU A 39 -1.04 8.54 -2.17
C LEU A 39 -0.11 8.67 -3.38
N GLY A 40 -0.10 7.65 -4.26
CA GLY A 40 0.70 7.66 -5.48
C GLY A 40 0.27 8.75 -6.45
N ASN A 41 -1.03 8.96 -6.61
CA ASN A 41 -1.57 9.99 -7.50
C ASN A 41 -1.32 11.42 -7.00
N ASP A 42 -1.31 11.64 -5.68
CA ASP A 42 -1.22 12.99 -5.11
C ASP A 42 0.23 13.41 -4.79
N LEU A 43 1.06 12.47 -4.32
CA LEU A 43 2.44 12.75 -3.93
C LEU A 43 3.48 12.28 -4.95
N GLU A 44 3.11 11.42 -5.89
CA GLU A 44 3.97 10.88 -6.94
C GLU A 44 5.29 10.31 -6.37
N HIS A 45 6.43 10.76 -6.89
CA HIS A 45 7.78 10.37 -6.46
C HIS A 45 8.08 10.66 -4.99
N ARG A 46 7.28 11.50 -4.32
CA ARG A 46 7.41 11.78 -2.88
C ARG A 46 6.71 10.74 -2.01
N ALA A 47 5.94 9.84 -2.60
CA ALA A 47 5.28 8.75 -1.89
C ALA A 47 6.27 7.63 -1.55
N ILE A 48 6.18 7.12 -0.32
CA ILE A 48 6.85 5.90 0.12
C ILE A 48 5.78 4.90 0.55
N GLY A 49 5.67 3.80 -0.19
CA GLY A 49 4.82 2.67 0.16
C GLY A 49 5.61 1.63 0.94
N VAL A 50 5.11 1.23 2.11
CA VAL A 50 5.72 0.16 2.90
C VAL A 50 4.70 -0.98 3.04
N ILE A 51 5.07 -2.18 2.57
CA ILE A 51 4.27 -3.39 2.79
C ILE A 51 4.97 -4.30 3.79
N LEU A 52 4.24 -4.65 4.83
CA LEU A 52 4.63 -5.61 5.87
C LEU A 52 3.97 -6.97 5.59
N SER A 53 4.40 -8.01 6.31
CA SER A 53 3.79 -9.34 6.23
C SER A 53 2.29 -9.31 6.50
N GLY A 54 1.51 -10.04 5.70
CA GLY A 54 0.05 -10.10 5.81
C GLY A 54 -0.56 -11.19 4.93
N THR A 55 -1.79 -11.59 5.25
CA THR A 55 -2.53 -12.65 4.54
C THR A 55 -3.32 -12.15 3.33
N GLY A 56 -3.57 -10.84 3.25
CA GLY A 56 -4.44 -10.23 2.26
C GLY A 56 -3.75 -9.88 0.94
N THR A 57 -4.56 -9.67 -0.10
CA THR A 57 -4.11 -9.12 -1.39
C THR A 57 -4.28 -7.60 -1.49
N ASP A 58 -4.93 -6.99 -0.49
CA ASP A 58 -5.13 -5.54 -0.40
C ASP A 58 -3.78 -4.79 -0.30
N GLY A 59 -3.61 -3.74 -1.11
CA GLY A 59 -2.38 -2.96 -1.24
C GLY A 59 -1.49 -3.37 -2.41
N SER A 60 -1.73 -4.54 -3.01
CA SER A 60 -0.90 -5.03 -4.11
C SER A 60 -1.10 -4.28 -5.43
N ARG A 61 -2.31 -3.74 -5.68
CA ARG A 61 -2.57 -2.92 -6.87
C ARG A 61 -2.23 -1.47 -6.59
N GLY A 62 -2.53 -0.99 -5.38
CA GLY A 62 -2.18 0.35 -4.95
C GLY A 62 -0.67 0.60 -4.96
N ILE A 63 0.14 -0.40 -4.60
CA ILE A 63 1.60 -0.23 -4.61
C ILE A 63 2.17 -0.10 -6.03
N ALA A 64 1.53 -0.72 -7.02
CA ALA A 64 1.89 -0.51 -8.41
C ALA A 64 1.71 0.96 -8.80
N THR A 65 0.62 1.60 -8.37
CA THR A 65 0.40 3.04 -8.61
C THR A 65 1.47 3.92 -7.97
N ILE A 66 1.90 3.62 -6.74
CA ILE A 66 3.03 4.33 -6.12
C ILE A 66 4.28 4.19 -6.98
N LYS A 67 4.57 2.98 -7.48
CA LYS A 67 5.76 2.77 -8.30
C LYS A 67 5.71 3.51 -9.63
N GLU A 68 4.59 3.38 -10.33
CA GLU A 68 4.36 3.98 -11.64
C GLU A 68 4.46 5.50 -11.57
N ALA A 69 4.05 6.09 -10.44
CA ALA A 69 4.22 7.52 -10.16
C ALA A 69 5.65 7.92 -9.72
N GLY A 70 6.62 6.99 -9.75
CA GLY A 70 8.02 7.22 -9.39
C GLY A 70 8.32 7.14 -7.90
N GLY A 71 7.37 6.71 -7.08
CA GLY A 71 7.51 6.56 -5.64
C GLY A 71 8.44 5.41 -5.22
N THR A 72 8.81 5.42 -3.95
CA THR A 72 9.68 4.39 -3.36
C THR A 72 8.84 3.29 -2.72
N ILE A 73 9.26 2.05 -2.92
CA ILE A 73 8.63 0.87 -2.32
C ILE A 73 9.60 0.18 -1.39
N ILE A 74 9.14 -0.08 -0.18
CA ILE A 74 9.84 -0.89 0.82
C ILE A 74 8.94 -2.09 1.14
N VAL A 75 9.52 -3.29 1.10
CA VAL A 75 8.78 -4.53 1.40
C VAL A 75 9.52 -5.30 2.47
N GLN A 76 8.78 -5.97 3.35
CA GLN A 76 9.39 -6.91 4.28
C GLN A 76 10.09 -8.02 3.52
N ASP A 77 11.31 -8.35 3.95
CA ASP A 77 12.04 -9.48 3.38
C ASP A 77 11.19 -10.76 3.45
N PRO A 78 10.99 -11.47 2.32
CA PRO A 78 10.22 -12.70 2.27
C PRO A 78 10.78 -13.84 3.14
N GLY A 79 12.07 -13.86 3.44
CA GLY A 79 12.66 -14.83 4.38
C GLY A 79 12.26 -14.56 5.84
N SER A 80 11.85 -13.34 6.16
CA SER A 80 11.47 -12.90 7.51
C SER A 80 9.96 -12.76 7.74
N ALA A 81 9.17 -12.75 6.66
CA ALA A 81 7.73 -12.54 6.75
C ALA A 81 7.00 -13.83 7.11
N GLN A 82 6.11 -13.75 8.12
CA GLN A 82 5.31 -14.90 8.57
C GLN A 82 4.23 -15.30 7.54
N LEU A 83 3.75 -14.34 6.75
CA LEU A 83 2.77 -14.52 5.68
C LEU A 83 3.09 -13.56 4.52
N MET A 84 3.17 -14.11 3.30
CA MET A 84 3.32 -13.33 2.07
C MET A 84 2.01 -13.27 1.31
N ALA A 85 1.60 -12.04 0.96
CA ALA A 85 0.65 -11.86 -0.11
C ALA A 85 1.25 -12.38 -1.42
N CYS A 86 0.69 -13.48 -1.96
CA CYS A 86 1.17 -14.20 -3.13
C CYS A 86 1.41 -13.29 -4.37
N LEU A 87 0.72 -12.15 -4.46
CA LEU A 87 0.82 -11.22 -5.60
C LEU A 87 2.13 -10.42 -5.66
N LEU A 88 2.78 -10.18 -4.51
CA LEU A 88 4.05 -9.46 -4.49
C LEU A 88 5.17 -10.24 -5.18
N ARG A 89 5.10 -11.58 -5.22
CA ARG A 89 6.15 -12.41 -5.83
C ARG A 89 6.30 -12.21 -7.35
N GLN A 90 5.24 -11.75 -8.03
CA GLN A 90 5.24 -11.56 -9.49
C GLN A 90 5.65 -10.14 -9.93
N LEU A 91 5.34 -9.12 -9.13
CA LEU A 91 5.61 -7.71 -9.47
C LEU A 91 6.99 -7.23 -9.00
N ILE A 92 7.54 -7.88 -7.97
CA ILE A 92 8.83 -7.51 -7.36
C ILE A 92 10.07 -7.73 -8.26
N PRO A 93 10.18 -8.78 -9.10
CA PRO A 93 11.43 -9.07 -9.82
C PRO A 93 11.85 -8.00 -10.84
N THR A 94 10.93 -7.13 -11.26
CA THR A 94 11.17 -6.15 -12.32
C THR A 94 11.51 -4.75 -11.81
N TRP A 95 11.37 -4.51 -10.50
CA TRP A 95 11.51 -3.18 -9.91
C TRP A 95 12.60 -3.14 -8.84
N PRO A 96 13.38 -2.04 -8.77
CA PRO A 96 14.26 -1.83 -7.62
C PRO A 96 13.38 -1.64 -6.38
N ILE A 97 13.46 -2.61 -5.48
CA ILE A 97 12.71 -2.67 -4.22
C ILE A 97 13.70 -2.81 -3.08
N ILE A 98 13.45 -2.03 -2.03
CA ILE A 98 14.24 -2.08 -0.81
C ILE A 98 13.58 -3.11 0.12
N TYR A 99 14.33 -4.13 0.50
CA TYR A 99 13.89 -5.09 1.51
C TYR A 99 14.30 -4.64 2.90
N TYR A 100 13.40 -4.78 3.87
CA TYR A 100 13.74 -4.62 5.29
C TYR A 100 13.65 -5.96 6.03
N HIS A 101 14.60 -6.20 6.92
CA HIS A 101 14.54 -7.30 7.89
C HIS A 101 14.16 -6.73 9.26
N PRO A 102 13.09 -7.23 9.92
CA PRO A 102 12.79 -6.85 11.29
C PRO A 102 13.96 -7.23 12.20
N ALA A 103 14.34 -6.33 13.12
CA ALA A 103 15.23 -6.69 14.21
C ALA A 103 14.54 -7.75 15.09
N LYS A 104 15.30 -8.79 15.48
CA LYS A 104 14.83 -9.81 16.43
C LYS A 104 14.64 -9.22 17.82
#